data_AF-A0A3C1FMG8-F1
#
_entry.id   AF-A0A3C1FMG8-F1
#
_cell.length_a   1.000
_cell.length_b   1.000
_cell.length_c   1.000
_cell.angle_alpha   90.00
_cell.angle_beta   90.00
_cell.angle_gamma   90.00
#
_symmetry.space_group_name_H-M   'P 1'
#
loop_
_entity.id
_entity.type
_entity.pdbx_description
1 polymer ?
#
loop_
_entity_poly.entity_id
_entity_poly.type
_entity_poly.pdbx_seq_one_letter_code
_entity_poly.pdbx_strand_id
1 'polypeptide(L)'
;LSRLNPRKVKSAQVPVIYAPRVANSLLGHLSGAINGAAVARGTSFLKDCLGQEILPAQISVIDDPHRLRGLRSKPFDGEGVRNGRRAMVENGVLQGWFLDSASARQLGLQSSGHAARGTGGAPGAAPTNLYMTPGEATPDELLSDIREGLLITELIGMGVNGVTGDYSRGASGYWIENGKPAYPVSEVTVAGNLREMFK
;
A
#
# COMPACT_ATOMS: atom_id res chain seq x y z
N LEU A 1 25.69 13.52 -2.52
CA LEU A 1 25.75 14.99 -2.51
C LEU A 1 24.36 15.65 -2.41
N SER A 2 23.27 15.04 -2.91
CA SER A 2 21.93 15.66 -2.99
C SER A 2 21.22 15.99 -1.66
N ARG A 3 21.70 15.47 -0.51
CA ARG A 3 21.07 15.68 0.82
C ARG A 3 22.03 16.23 1.88
N LEU A 4 23.06 16.98 1.46
CA LEU A 4 23.97 17.62 2.41
C LEU A 4 23.22 18.68 3.24
N ASN A 5 23.52 18.73 4.55
CA ASN A 5 22.97 19.68 5.51
C ASN A 5 21.43 19.71 5.57
N PRO A 6 20.78 18.58 5.92
CA PRO A 6 19.33 18.55 6.03
C PRO A 6 18.84 19.48 7.14
N ARG A 7 17.68 20.09 6.91
CA ARG A 7 17.05 21.01 7.85
C ARG A 7 15.97 20.29 8.66
N LYS A 8 15.81 20.70 9.91
CA LYS A 8 14.63 20.37 10.71
C LYS A 8 13.48 21.28 10.30
N VAL A 9 12.29 20.72 10.24
CA VAL A 9 11.04 21.47 9.99
C VAL A 9 10.17 21.43 11.23
N LYS A 10 9.33 22.44 11.40
CA LYS A 10 8.34 22.47 12.49
C LYS A 10 7.23 21.44 12.21
N SER A 11 6.61 20.94 13.26
CA SER A 11 5.40 20.12 13.12
C SER A 11 4.30 20.92 12.40
N ALA A 12 3.75 20.35 11.35
CA ALA A 12 2.71 20.96 10.54
C ALA A 12 1.86 19.87 9.86
N GLN A 13 0.64 20.24 9.45
CA GLN A 13 -0.15 19.47 8.51
C GLN A 13 0.07 20.08 7.13
N VAL A 14 0.68 19.30 6.23
CA VAL A 14 1.00 19.73 4.87
C VAL A 14 0.74 18.59 3.89
N PRO A 15 0.47 18.87 2.61
CA PRO A 15 0.46 17.86 1.57
C PRO A 15 1.78 17.07 1.53
N VAL A 16 1.66 15.76 1.31
CA VAL A 16 2.79 14.84 1.26
C VAL A 16 2.78 14.09 -0.06
N ILE A 17 3.89 14.14 -0.79
CA ILE A 17 4.11 13.32 -1.98
C ILE A 17 5.07 12.20 -1.63
N TYR A 18 4.71 10.96 -1.99
CA TYR A 18 5.57 9.81 -1.86
C TYR A 18 6.28 9.55 -3.19
N ALA A 19 7.60 9.55 -3.19
CA ALA A 19 8.36 9.13 -4.37
C ALA A 19 8.00 7.67 -4.73
N PRO A 20 8.00 7.30 -6.03
CA PRO A 20 7.53 5.98 -6.49
C PRO A 20 8.12 4.79 -5.72
N ARG A 21 9.41 4.87 -5.35
CA ARG A 21 10.10 3.81 -4.61
C ARG A 21 9.49 3.54 -3.23
N VAL A 22 9.07 4.58 -2.51
CA VAL A 22 8.51 4.47 -1.15
C VAL A 22 6.99 4.37 -1.13
N ALA A 23 6.31 4.88 -2.18
CA ALA A 23 4.87 4.79 -2.35
C ALA A 23 4.38 3.32 -2.31
N ASN A 24 5.16 2.38 -2.84
CA ASN A 24 4.86 0.95 -2.77
C ASN A 24 4.63 0.40 -1.35
N SER A 25 5.17 1.07 -0.32
CA SER A 25 4.91 0.66 1.06
C SER A 25 3.44 0.83 1.47
N LEU A 26 2.73 1.82 0.92
CA LEU A 26 1.29 2.01 1.12
C LEU A 26 0.49 0.83 0.56
N LEU A 27 0.84 0.35 -0.64
CA LEU A 27 0.28 -0.88 -1.20
C LEU A 27 0.61 -2.12 -0.35
N GLY A 28 1.80 -2.17 0.24
CA GLY A 28 2.17 -3.21 1.20
C GLY A 28 1.26 -3.22 2.44
N HIS A 29 0.97 -2.05 3.00
CA HIS A 29 0.05 -1.92 4.13
C HIS A 29 -1.39 -2.28 3.76
N LEU A 30 -1.87 -1.82 2.60
CA LEU A 30 -3.17 -2.24 2.06
C LEU A 30 -3.23 -3.76 1.89
N SER A 31 -2.22 -4.37 1.28
CA SER A 31 -2.15 -5.82 1.08
C SER A 31 -2.19 -6.60 2.40
N GLY A 32 -1.56 -6.08 3.46
CA GLY A 32 -1.63 -6.68 4.79
C GLY A 32 -3.02 -6.56 5.41
N ALA A 33 -3.68 -5.42 5.22
CA ALA A 33 -5.02 -5.17 5.72
C ALA A 33 -6.08 -6.04 5.01
N ILE A 34 -5.91 -6.34 3.72
CA ILE A 34 -6.83 -7.21 2.97
C ILE A 34 -6.38 -8.68 2.94
N ASN A 35 -5.46 -9.06 3.83
CA ASN A 35 -5.02 -10.44 3.98
C ASN A 35 -6.09 -11.27 4.69
N GLY A 36 -6.48 -12.40 4.09
CA GLY A 36 -7.54 -13.28 4.59
C GLY A 36 -7.32 -13.75 6.03
N ALA A 37 -6.08 -14.06 6.40
CA ALA A 37 -5.78 -14.50 7.75
C ALA A 37 -5.88 -13.35 8.78
N ALA A 38 -5.55 -12.12 8.39
CA ALA A 38 -5.75 -10.95 9.23
C ALA A 38 -7.24 -10.61 9.42
N VAL A 39 -8.03 -10.72 8.34
CA VAL A 39 -9.49 -10.51 8.36
C VAL A 39 -10.17 -11.59 9.21
N ALA A 40 -9.85 -12.86 9.00
CA ALA A 40 -10.41 -13.98 9.76
C ALA A 40 -10.14 -13.90 11.26
N ARG A 41 -8.97 -13.37 11.66
CA ARG A 41 -8.62 -13.14 13.07
C ARG A 41 -9.15 -11.82 13.62
N GLY A 42 -9.77 -10.98 12.80
CA GLY A 42 -10.24 -9.65 13.18
C GLY A 42 -9.12 -8.64 13.49
N THR A 43 -7.89 -8.89 13.01
CA THR A 43 -6.70 -8.04 13.24
C THR A 43 -6.42 -7.11 12.06
N SER A 44 -7.45 -6.73 11.31
CA SER A 44 -7.38 -5.80 10.19
C SER A 44 -8.32 -4.63 10.41
N PHE A 45 -7.82 -3.41 10.22
CA PHE A 45 -8.62 -2.18 10.20
C PHE A 45 -9.60 -2.10 9.01
N LEU A 46 -9.46 -2.97 8.00
CA LEU A 46 -10.35 -3.06 6.83
C LEU A 46 -11.31 -4.25 6.87
N LYS A 47 -11.31 -5.07 7.92
CA LYS A 47 -12.07 -6.35 7.96
C LYS A 47 -13.56 -6.22 7.61
N ASP A 48 -14.18 -5.08 7.93
CA ASP A 48 -15.60 -4.81 7.72
C ASP A 48 -15.87 -3.93 6.48
N CYS A 49 -14.87 -3.72 5.61
CA CYS A 49 -14.94 -2.78 4.48
C CYS A 49 -15.19 -3.46 3.12
N LEU A 50 -15.53 -4.75 3.07
CA LEU A 50 -15.84 -5.41 1.80
C LEU A 50 -17.02 -4.73 1.09
N GLY A 51 -16.86 -4.39 -0.18
CA GLY A 51 -17.86 -3.66 -0.96
C GLY A 51 -17.97 -2.18 -0.61
N GLN A 52 -17.09 -1.64 0.23
CA GLN A 52 -17.06 -0.21 0.57
C GLN A 52 -15.94 0.51 -0.17
N GLU A 53 -16.13 1.81 -0.36
CA GLU A 53 -15.09 2.72 -0.84
C GLU A 53 -13.99 2.89 0.22
N ILE A 54 -12.77 2.48 -0.14
CA ILE A 54 -11.58 2.58 0.71
C ILE A 54 -10.47 3.39 0.08
N LEU A 55 -10.57 3.70 -1.22
CA LEU A 55 -9.66 4.54 -2.00
C LEU A 55 -10.48 5.52 -2.84
N PRO A 56 -9.90 6.62 -3.37
CA PRO A 56 -10.60 7.50 -4.29
C PRO A 56 -11.07 6.74 -5.54
N ALA A 57 -12.20 7.14 -6.10
CA ALA A 57 -12.84 6.44 -7.23
C ALA A 57 -11.95 6.31 -8.48
N GLN A 58 -10.92 7.16 -8.64
CA GLN A 58 -9.99 7.10 -9.77
C GLN A 58 -8.92 6.01 -9.59
N ILE A 59 -8.81 5.41 -8.40
CA ILE A 59 -7.76 4.46 -8.06
C ILE A 59 -8.30 3.04 -8.04
N SER A 60 -7.69 2.19 -8.88
CA SER A 60 -7.84 0.74 -8.81
C SER A 60 -6.51 0.07 -8.45
N VAL A 61 -6.58 -1.05 -7.72
CA VAL A 61 -5.45 -1.88 -7.31
C VAL A 61 -5.63 -3.28 -7.86
N ILE A 62 -4.69 -3.71 -8.70
CA ILE A 62 -4.76 -4.95 -9.46
C ILE A 62 -3.70 -5.93 -8.98
N ASP A 63 -4.08 -7.17 -8.74
CA ASP A 63 -3.17 -8.31 -8.62
C ASP A 63 -3.18 -9.11 -9.93
N ASP A 64 -2.00 -9.32 -10.52
CA ASP A 64 -1.86 -10.02 -11.80
C ASP A 64 -0.83 -11.16 -11.74
N PRO A 65 -1.27 -12.42 -11.60
CA PRO A 65 -0.37 -13.56 -11.54
C PRO A 65 0.27 -13.92 -12.87
N HIS A 66 -0.22 -13.39 -14.00
CA HIS A 66 0.23 -13.73 -15.34
C HIS A 66 1.01 -12.60 -16.01
N ARG A 67 1.36 -11.56 -15.24
CA ARG A 67 2.20 -10.45 -15.71
C ARG A 67 3.52 -10.94 -16.29
N LEU A 68 3.77 -10.68 -17.56
CA LEU A 68 5.03 -11.06 -18.20
C LEU A 68 6.22 -10.47 -17.43
N ARG A 69 7.19 -11.34 -17.09
CA ARG A 69 8.39 -10.99 -16.30
C ARG A 69 8.09 -10.39 -14.91
N GLY A 70 6.88 -10.58 -14.37
CA GLY A 70 6.57 -10.22 -12.99
C GLY A 70 7.26 -11.18 -12.03
N LEU A 71 7.83 -10.64 -10.94
CA LEU A 71 8.66 -11.38 -9.98
C LEU A 71 7.89 -12.50 -9.24
N ARG A 72 6.55 -12.40 -9.19
CA ARG A 72 5.67 -13.36 -8.51
C ARG A 72 4.68 -14.03 -9.46
N SER A 73 4.97 -14.01 -10.76
CA SER A 73 4.09 -14.59 -11.77
C SER A 73 4.12 -16.10 -11.72
N LYS A 74 2.96 -16.73 -11.79
CA LYS A 74 2.79 -18.18 -11.64
C LYS A 74 1.46 -18.64 -12.24
N PRO A 75 1.38 -19.83 -12.85
CA PRO A 75 0.16 -20.34 -13.50
C PRO A 75 -0.93 -20.81 -12.52
N PHE A 76 -0.55 -21.11 -11.28
CA PHE A 76 -1.43 -21.50 -10.18
C PHE A 76 -0.78 -21.10 -8.85
N ASP A 77 -1.55 -21.14 -7.77
CA ASP A 77 -1.08 -20.70 -6.46
C ASP A 77 -0.30 -21.79 -5.70
N GLY A 78 0.09 -21.51 -4.44
CA GLY A 78 0.83 -22.46 -3.61
C GLY A 78 0.05 -23.72 -3.24
N GLU A 79 -1.25 -23.79 -3.49
CA GLU A 79 -2.11 -24.93 -3.21
C GLU A 79 -2.60 -25.63 -4.49
N GLY A 80 -2.12 -25.21 -5.65
CA GLY A 80 -2.54 -25.75 -6.95
C GLY A 80 -3.86 -25.16 -7.44
N VAL A 81 -4.37 -24.10 -6.80
CA VAL A 81 -5.60 -23.42 -7.23
C VAL A 81 -5.30 -22.52 -8.42
N ARG A 82 -6.16 -22.58 -9.44
CA ARG A 82 -6.08 -21.68 -10.59
C ARG A 82 -6.19 -20.23 -10.10
N ASN A 83 -5.24 -19.40 -10.50
CA ASN A 83 -5.25 -17.97 -10.23
C ASN A 83 -5.63 -17.18 -11.49
N GLY A 84 -5.87 -15.89 -11.33
CA GLY A 84 -6.18 -15.00 -12.44
C GLY A 84 -6.04 -13.54 -12.02
N ARG A 85 -5.92 -12.66 -13.03
CA ARG A 85 -5.90 -11.22 -12.82
C ARG A 85 -7.18 -10.79 -12.09
N ARG A 86 -7.03 -10.02 -11.02
CA ARG A 86 -8.14 -9.55 -10.18
C ARG A 86 -7.92 -8.11 -9.74
N ALA A 87 -8.98 -7.30 -9.79
CA ALA A 87 -9.02 -6.04 -9.06
C ALA A 87 -9.28 -6.36 -7.58
N MET A 88 -8.34 -6.01 -6.72
CA MET A 88 -8.53 -6.08 -5.26
C MET A 88 -9.27 -4.83 -4.78
N VAL A 89 -9.01 -3.70 -5.41
CA VAL A 89 -9.82 -2.49 -5.33
C VAL A 89 -10.16 -2.07 -6.75
N GLU A 90 -11.43 -1.83 -7.02
CA GLU A 90 -11.94 -1.37 -8.32
C GLU A 90 -12.70 -0.06 -8.12
N ASN A 91 -12.22 0.99 -8.79
CA ASN A 91 -12.75 2.36 -8.68
C ASN A 91 -12.99 2.79 -7.24
N GLY A 92 -11.97 2.63 -6.39
CA GLY A 92 -12.05 2.95 -4.97
C GLY A 92 -12.69 1.89 -4.08
N VAL A 93 -13.45 0.94 -4.63
CA VAL A 93 -14.25 -0.03 -3.87
C VAL A 93 -13.51 -1.35 -3.66
N LEU A 94 -13.44 -1.81 -2.40
CA LEU A 94 -12.80 -3.07 -2.02
C LEU A 94 -13.59 -4.29 -2.53
N GLN A 95 -12.96 -5.11 -3.36
CA GLN A 95 -13.62 -6.22 -4.05
C GLN A 95 -13.43 -7.58 -3.35
N GLY A 96 -12.43 -7.73 -2.47
CA GLY A 96 -12.17 -9.01 -1.83
C GLY A 96 -10.90 -9.09 -1.02
N TRP A 97 -10.62 -10.30 -0.55
CA TRP A 97 -9.47 -10.63 0.29
C TRP A 97 -8.47 -11.51 -0.47
N PHE A 98 -7.20 -11.44 -0.08
CA PHE A 98 -6.25 -12.48 -0.42
C PHE A 98 -6.53 -13.71 0.44
N LEU A 99 -7.00 -14.78 -0.18
CA LEU A 99 -7.40 -16.02 0.48
C LEU A 99 -6.57 -17.21 -0.01
N ASP A 100 -6.01 -17.94 0.94
CA ASP A 100 -5.63 -19.35 0.84
C ASP A 100 -6.80 -20.24 1.28
N SER A 101 -6.67 -21.56 1.18
CA SER A 101 -7.75 -22.49 1.56
C SER A 101 -8.14 -22.40 3.04
N ALA A 102 -7.19 -22.11 3.93
CA ALA A 102 -7.43 -22.04 5.37
C ALA A 102 -8.25 -20.81 5.76
N SER A 103 -7.82 -19.62 5.34
CA SER A 103 -8.51 -18.36 5.59
C SER A 103 -9.86 -18.30 4.85
N ALA A 104 -9.93 -18.85 3.63
CA ALA A 104 -11.19 -19.00 2.91
C ALA A 104 -12.21 -19.79 3.75
N ARG A 105 -11.81 -20.96 4.26
CA ARG A 105 -12.69 -21.80 5.10
C ARG A 105 -13.12 -21.11 6.39
N GLN A 106 -12.22 -20.39 7.05
CA GLN A 106 -12.56 -19.62 8.27
C GLN A 106 -13.59 -18.53 8.02
N LEU A 107 -13.54 -17.91 6.84
CA LEU A 107 -14.47 -16.84 6.43
C LEU A 107 -15.73 -17.37 5.73
N GLY A 108 -15.87 -18.68 5.53
CA GLY A 108 -16.97 -19.25 4.75
C GLY A 108 -16.93 -18.90 3.26
N LEU A 109 -15.74 -18.60 2.73
CA LEU A 109 -15.48 -18.18 1.35
C LEU A 109 -14.74 -19.27 0.56
N GLN A 110 -14.57 -19.04 -0.74
CA GLN A 110 -13.74 -19.86 -1.63
C GLN A 110 -12.31 -19.31 -1.70
N SER A 111 -11.32 -20.17 -1.97
CA SER A 111 -9.94 -19.72 -2.20
C SER A 111 -9.90 -18.75 -3.38
N SER A 112 -9.05 -17.73 -3.25
CA SER A 112 -8.88 -16.69 -4.26
C SER A 112 -7.73 -16.99 -5.23
N GLY A 113 -7.04 -18.12 -5.07
CA GLY A 113 -5.82 -18.43 -5.82
C GLY A 113 -4.61 -17.61 -5.36
N HIS A 114 -4.55 -17.24 -4.08
CA HIS A 114 -3.48 -16.43 -3.49
C HIS A 114 -2.66 -17.16 -2.43
N ALA A 115 -2.74 -18.48 -2.35
CA ALA A 115 -1.81 -19.20 -1.48
C ALA A 115 -0.37 -19.01 -1.95
N ALA A 116 0.53 -18.74 -1.02
CA ALA A 116 1.97 -18.63 -1.23
C ALA A 116 2.69 -19.52 -0.23
N ARG A 117 3.77 -20.17 -0.69
CA ARG A 117 4.65 -20.98 0.14
C ARG A 117 5.99 -20.28 0.31
N GLY A 118 6.50 -20.27 1.54
CA GLY A 118 7.87 -19.89 1.84
C GLY A 118 8.84 -21.07 1.68
N THR A 119 10.04 -20.93 2.25
CA THR A 119 11.05 -21.99 2.33
C THR A 119 10.67 -23.13 3.28
N GLY A 120 9.64 -22.94 4.10
CA GLY A 120 9.06 -23.95 4.98
C GLY A 120 7.72 -23.48 5.57
N GLY A 121 7.04 -24.38 6.28
CA GLY A 121 5.75 -24.11 6.93
C GLY A 121 4.53 -24.28 6.03
N ALA A 122 3.35 -24.03 6.61
CA ALA A 122 2.08 -24.05 5.89
C ALA A 122 1.97 -22.87 4.90
N PRO A 123 1.18 -22.99 3.83
CA PRO A 123 0.86 -21.87 2.95
C PRO A 123 0.23 -20.71 3.73
N GLY A 124 0.46 -19.49 3.24
CA GLY A 124 -0.26 -18.30 3.67
C GLY A 124 -0.74 -17.50 2.48
N ALA A 125 -1.84 -16.78 2.63
CA ALA A 125 -2.33 -15.86 1.61
C ALA A 125 -1.33 -14.72 1.34
N ALA A 126 -0.99 -14.46 0.08
CA ALA A 126 -0.16 -13.32 -0.34
C ALA A 126 -0.49 -12.88 -1.77
N PRO A 127 -0.28 -11.59 -2.10
CA PRO A 127 -0.41 -11.10 -3.47
C PRO A 127 0.61 -11.77 -4.42
N THR A 128 0.32 -11.67 -5.71
CA THR A 128 1.27 -11.98 -6.79
C THR A 128 1.96 -10.69 -7.24
N ASN A 129 1.62 -10.15 -8.41
CA ASN A 129 2.11 -8.85 -8.87
C ASN A 129 1.04 -7.79 -8.62
N LEU A 130 1.06 -7.23 -7.41
CA LEU A 130 0.14 -6.18 -6.97
C LEU A 130 0.63 -4.79 -7.41
N TYR A 131 -0.21 -4.01 -8.06
CA TYR A 131 0.09 -2.65 -8.47
C TYR A 131 -1.15 -1.75 -8.46
N MET A 132 -0.91 -0.47 -8.30
CA MET A 132 -1.92 0.57 -8.48
C MET A 132 -1.98 0.97 -9.96
N THR A 133 -3.18 1.25 -10.45
CA THR A 133 -3.39 1.86 -11.77
C THR A 133 -2.73 3.24 -11.84
N PRO A 134 -2.15 3.62 -13.00
CA PRO A 134 -1.51 4.92 -13.14
C PRO A 134 -2.57 6.04 -13.13
N GLY A 135 -2.22 7.17 -12.51
CA GLY A 135 -2.96 8.42 -12.69
C GLY A 135 -2.54 9.15 -13.97
N GLU A 136 -3.15 10.30 -14.21
CA GLU A 136 -2.88 11.14 -15.40
C GLU A 136 -1.82 12.21 -15.14
N ALA A 137 -1.65 12.62 -13.88
CA ALA A 137 -0.71 13.68 -13.50
C ALA A 137 0.75 13.22 -13.57
N THR A 138 1.59 14.09 -14.14
CA THR A 138 3.04 13.97 -14.08
C THR A 138 3.57 14.33 -12.68
N PRO A 139 4.79 13.90 -12.32
CA PRO A 139 5.41 14.29 -11.05
C PRO A 139 5.50 15.80 -10.83
N ASP A 140 5.73 16.58 -11.89
CA ASP A 140 5.81 18.04 -11.80
C ASP A 140 4.43 18.67 -11.58
N GLU A 141 3.39 18.15 -12.22
CA GLU A 141 2.01 18.59 -12.01
C GLU A 141 1.55 18.32 -10.58
N LEU A 142 1.89 17.15 -10.01
CA LEU A 142 1.58 16.80 -8.61
C LEU A 142 2.24 17.76 -7.61
N LEU A 143 3.37 18.37 -7.96
CA LEU A 143 4.05 19.35 -7.12
C LEU A 143 3.48 20.75 -7.32
N SER A 144 3.04 21.10 -8.53
CA SER A 144 2.87 22.49 -8.99
C SER A 144 1.95 23.38 -8.14
N ASP A 145 0.91 22.82 -7.51
CA ASP A 145 -0.07 23.53 -6.69
C ASP A 145 0.27 23.52 -5.17
N ILE A 146 1.34 22.83 -4.77
CA ILE A 146 1.76 22.72 -3.38
C ILE A 146 2.56 23.96 -2.98
N ARG A 147 1.93 24.85 -2.21
CA ARG A 147 2.62 26.02 -1.62
C ARG A 147 3.72 25.62 -0.63
N GLU A 148 3.39 24.74 0.31
CA GLU A 148 4.32 24.15 1.28
C GLU A 148 3.96 22.67 1.44
N GLY A 149 4.95 21.78 1.40
CA GLY A 149 4.70 20.34 1.45
C GLY A 149 5.95 19.52 1.70
N LEU A 150 5.79 18.19 1.71
CA LEU A 150 6.89 17.26 1.89
C LEU A 150 6.93 16.21 0.78
N LEU A 151 8.03 16.17 0.03
CA LEU A 151 8.34 15.07 -0.87
C LEU A 151 9.16 14.03 -0.12
N ILE A 152 8.58 12.87 0.16
CA ILE A 152 9.25 11.76 0.86
C ILE A 152 9.94 10.87 -0.16
N THR A 153 11.25 10.69 0.03
CA THR A 153 12.06 9.78 -0.80
C THR A 153 12.49 8.53 -0.05
N GLU A 154 12.48 8.57 1.28
CA GLU A 154 12.88 7.46 2.16
C GLU A 154 11.95 7.35 3.36
N LEU A 155 11.67 6.11 3.76
CA LEU A 155 10.90 5.77 4.94
C LEU A 155 11.67 4.73 5.77
N ILE A 156 11.69 4.90 7.08
CA ILE A 156 12.39 4.05 8.04
C ILE A 156 11.41 3.60 9.12
N GLY A 157 11.59 2.38 9.62
CA GLY A 157 10.81 1.81 10.72
C GLY A 157 9.51 1.12 10.28
N MET A 158 8.90 0.45 11.26
CA MET A 158 7.73 -0.44 11.13
C MET A 158 6.52 0.07 11.94
N GLY A 159 6.33 1.39 12.07
CA GLY A 159 5.27 1.94 12.91
C GLY A 159 3.90 1.96 12.23
N VAL A 160 3.39 0.79 11.84
CA VAL A 160 2.01 0.65 11.35
C VAL A 160 1.28 -0.39 12.17
N ASN A 161 0.14 -0.02 12.74
CA ASN A 161 -0.73 -0.93 13.48
C ASN A 161 -1.81 -1.49 12.55
N GLY A 162 -1.74 -2.79 12.24
CA GLY A 162 -2.72 -3.45 11.36
C GLY A 162 -4.14 -3.53 11.93
N VAL A 163 -4.32 -3.39 13.24
CA VAL A 163 -5.64 -3.48 13.90
C VAL A 163 -6.38 -2.14 13.85
N THR A 164 -5.69 -1.04 14.16
CA THR A 164 -6.28 0.31 14.23
C THR A 164 -6.10 1.12 12.95
N GLY A 165 -5.10 0.77 12.13
CA GLY A 165 -4.69 1.55 10.97
C GLY A 165 -3.71 2.68 11.30
N ASP A 166 -3.27 2.82 12.56
CA ASP A 166 -2.37 3.90 12.95
C ASP A 166 -1.05 3.80 12.18
N TYR A 167 -0.65 4.91 11.58
CA TYR A 167 0.55 5.07 10.77
C TYR A 167 1.47 6.07 11.46
N SER A 168 2.73 5.68 11.66
CA SER A 168 3.79 6.52 12.23
C SER A 168 5.13 6.02 11.74
N ARG A 169 5.73 6.73 10.78
CA ARG A 169 7.00 6.30 10.18
C ARG A 169 8.00 7.44 10.13
N GLY A 170 9.25 7.12 10.44
CA GLY A 170 10.36 8.03 10.19
C GLY A 170 10.49 8.23 8.69
N ALA A 171 10.65 9.48 8.26
CA ALA A 171 10.70 9.86 6.87
C ALA A 171 11.86 10.82 6.62
N SER A 172 12.31 10.85 5.37
CA SER A 172 13.24 11.85 4.88
C SER A 172 13.01 12.13 3.40
N GLY A 173 13.40 13.32 2.96
CA GLY A 173 13.20 13.76 1.59
C GLY A 173 13.47 15.24 1.44
N TYR A 174 12.56 15.97 0.79
CA TYR A 174 12.70 17.40 0.51
C TYR A 174 11.45 18.17 0.93
N TRP A 175 11.66 19.34 1.52
CA TRP A 175 10.58 20.31 1.68
C TRP A 175 10.20 20.85 0.29
N ILE A 176 8.91 21.05 0.06
CA ILE A 176 8.37 21.65 -1.16
C ILE A 176 8.03 23.10 -0.85
N GLU A 177 8.47 24.04 -1.68
CA GLU A 177 8.06 25.45 -1.65
C GLU A 177 7.62 25.87 -3.05
N ASN A 178 6.40 26.38 -3.17
CA ASN A 178 5.80 26.88 -4.42
C ASN A 178 5.98 25.89 -5.59
N GLY A 179 5.63 24.64 -5.31
CA GLY A 179 5.66 23.51 -6.23
C GLY A 179 7.04 23.02 -6.65
N LYS A 180 8.09 23.34 -5.88
CA LYS A 180 9.45 22.86 -6.16
C LYS A 180 10.11 22.29 -4.91
N PRO A 181 10.88 21.19 -5.01
CA PRO A 181 11.75 20.75 -3.93
C PRO A 181 12.77 21.84 -3.58
N ALA A 182 12.72 22.36 -2.36
CA ALA A 182 13.51 23.51 -1.91
C ALA A 182 14.79 23.10 -1.19
N TYR A 183 14.69 22.25 -0.15
CA TYR A 183 15.84 21.80 0.64
C TYR A 183 15.61 20.41 1.26
N PRO A 184 16.68 19.65 1.54
CA PRO A 184 16.56 18.34 2.16
C PRO A 184 16.07 18.42 3.61
N VAL A 185 15.20 17.50 3.98
CA VAL A 185 14.64 17.34 5.33
C VAL A 185 14.92 15.91 5.82
N SER A 186 15.31 15.78 7.08
CA SER A 186 15.53 14.49 7.74
C SER A 186 15.02 14.52 9.19
N GLU A 187 14.98 13.34 9.82
CA GLU A 187 14.53 13.17 11.20
C GLU A 187 13.08 13.64 11.44
N VAL A 188 12.22 13.52 10.42
CA VAL A 188 10.79 13.81 10.55
C VAL A 188 10.00 12.52 10.70
N THR A 189 8.89 12.60 11.41
CA THR A 189 7.93 11.49 11.52
C THR A 189 6.64 11.90 10.82
N VAL A 190 6.16 11.04 9.93
CA VAL A 190 4.85 11.17 9.31
C VAL A 190 3.88 10.28 10.06
N ALA A 191 2.86 10.90 10.63
CA ALA A 191 1.84 10.23 11.42
C ALA A 191 0.44 10.48 10.83
N GLY A 192 -0.45 9.50 10.95
CA GLY A 192 -1.82 9.55 10.47
C GLY A 192 -2.55 8.23 10.73
N ASN A 193 -3.74 8.08 10.16
CA ASN A 193 -4.44 6.80 10.13
C ASN A 193 -4.61 6.35 8.67
N LEU A 194 -4.24 5.11 8.35
CA LEU A 194 -4.28 4.59 6.98
C LEU A 194 -5.69 4.64 6.36
N ARG A 195 -6.75 4.50 7.16
CA ARG A 195 -8.13 4.59 6.65
C ARG A 195 -8.48 6.00 6.19
N GLU A 196 -7.89 7.02 6.80
CA GLU A 196 -8.05 8.42 6.42
C GLU A 196 -7.09 8.77 5.28
N MET A 197 -5.84 8.30 5.34
CA MET A 197 -4.84 8.53 4.30
C MET A 197 -5.20 7.90 2.95
N PHE A 198 -6.00 6.83 2.97
CA PHE A 198 -6.49 6.20 1.76
C PHE A 198 -7.73 6.89 1.17
N LYS A 199 -8.40 7.80 1.88
CA LYS A 199 -9.52 8.56 1.32
C LYS A 199 -9.01 9.81 0.62
#